data_AF-A8V3Z5-F1
#
_entry.id   AF-A8V3Z5-F1
#
_cell.length_a   1.000
_cell.length_b   1.000
_cell.length_c   1.000
_cell.angle_alpha   90.00
_cell.angle_beta   90.00
_cell.angle_gamma   90.00
#
_symmetry.space_group_name_H-M   'P 1'
#
loop_
_entity.id
_entity.type
_entity.pdbx_description
1 polymer ?
#
loop_
_entity_poly.entity_id
_entity_poly.type
_entity_poly.pdbx_seq_one_letter_code
_entity_poly.pdbx_strand_id
1 'polypeptide(L)'
;MPLEFFYLNFSLELETKVVELNKVKIAIQVKKVSYRREASDRIFTKRQQKYANIVVEIPYLVINVDELKNKIANPRVRKSAKVKYQNALDVFNKNFIKLDNGFVIFREEYLRYVREVILQKLNTTKKISYEEILIW
;
A
#
# COMPACT_ATOMS: atom_id res chain seq x y z
N MET A 1 9.84 5.34 -22.28
CA MET A 1 9.30 4.07 -21.73
C MET A 1 7.86 4.32 -21.32
N PRO A 2 6.88 3.59 -21.88
CA PRO A 2 5.47 3.85 -21.58
C PRO A 2 5.11 3.41 -20.16
N LEU A 3 4.24 4.18 -19.51
CA LEU A 3 3.64 3.91 -18.18
C LEU A 3 2.87 2.57 -18.11
N GLU A 4 2.67 1.90 -19.25
CA GLU A 4 1.91 0.66 -19.41
C GLU A 4 2.48 -0.52 -18.60
N PHE A 5 3.79 -0.57 -18.32
CA PHE A 5 4.36 -1.63 -17.46
C PHE A 5 3.96 -1.51 -15.99
N PHE A 6 3.48 -0.35 -15.54
CA PHE A 6 3.08 -0.11 -14.14
C PHE A 6 1.58 -0.31 -13.89
N TYR A 7 0.78 -0.52 -14.94
CA TYR A 7 -0.61 -0.99 -14.81
C TYR A 7 -0.61 -2.49 -14.47
N LEU A 8 -0.05 -2.82 -13.30
CA LEU A 8 -0.33 -4.09 -12.66
C LEU A 8 -1.79 -4.03 -12.18
N ASN A 9 -2.67 -4.77 -12.87
CA ASN A 9 -3.98 -5.11 -12.35
C ASN A 9 -3.82 -5.90 -11.05
N PHE A 10 -3.73 -5.20 -9.92
CA PHE A 10 -3.78 -5.79 -8.59
C PHE A 10 -5.22 -6.22 -8.31
N SER A 11 -5.62 -7.36 -8.88
CA SER A 11 -6.76 -8.12 -8.39
C SER A 11 -6.43 -8.65 -6.99
N LEU A 12 -7.43 -8.86 -6.15
CA LEU A 12 -7.35 -9.15 -4.70
C LEU A 12 -6.53 -10.40 -4.30
N GLU A 13 -5.93 -11.10 -5.25
CA GLU A 13 -4.87 -12.08 -5.04
C GLU A 13 -3.56 -11.35 -4.75
N LEU A 14 -3.26 -11.21 -3.46
CA LEU A 14 -2.04 -10.60 -2.92
C LEU A 14 -0.79 -11.37 -3.34
N GLU A 15 -0.36 -11.16 -4.57
CA GLU A 15 0.84 -11.80 -5.10
C GLU A 15 2.06 -10.91 -4.87
N THR A 16 3.11 -11.54 -4.35
CA THR A 16 4.46 -11.01 -4.46
C THR A 16 4.91 -11.19 -5.91
N LYS A 17 5.40 -10.11 -6.53
CA LYS A 17 5.83 -10.15 -7.93
C LYS A 17 7.24 -9.62 -8.07
N VAL A 18 8.07 -10.27 -8.88
CA VAL A 18 9.40 -9.77 -9.21
C VAL A 18 9.32 -9.09 -10.57
N VAL A 19 9.76 -7.83 -10.61
CA VAL A 19 9.82 -7.00 -11.82
C VAL A 19 11.27 -6.61 -12.05
N GLU A 20 11.70 -6.56 -13.30
CA GLU A 20 13.02 -6.06 -13.64
C GLU A 20 12.95 -4.57 -14.02
N LEU A 21 13.75 -3.74 -13.35
CA LEU A 21 13.86 -2.31 -13.62
C LEU A 21 15.35 -1.94 -13.64
N ASN A 22 15.82 -1.34 -14.73
CA ASN A 22 17.24 -0.96 -14.90
C ASN A 22 18.23 -2.12 -14.62
N LYS A 23 17.91 -3.34 -15.05
CA LYS A 23 18.68 -4.59 -14.79
C LYS A 23 18.72 -5.02 -13.31
N VAL A 24 17.86 -4.44 -12.48
CA VAL A 24 17.72 -4.77 -11.05
C VAL A 24 16.39 -5.49 -10.84
N LYS A 25 16.42 -6.62 -10.15
CA LYS A 25 15.21 -7.40 -9.82
C LYS A 25 14.58 -6.83 -8.56
N ILE A 26 13.40 -6.27 -8.70
CA ILE A 26 12.61 -5.63 -7.65
C ILE A 26 11.48 -6.57 -7.28
N ALA A 27 11.49 -7.08 -6.05
CA ALA A 27 10.37 -7.80 -5.48
C ALA A 27 9.37 -6.80 -4.91
N ILE A 28 8.20 -6.70 -5.53
CA ILE A 28 7.08 -5.91 -5.03
C ILE A 28 6.17 -6.81 -4.19
N GLN A 29 5.89 -6.38 -2.97
CA GLN A 29 4.97 -7.02 -2.04
C GLN A 29 3.88 -6.03 -1.67
N VAL A 30 2.63 -6.34 -2.00
CA VAL A 30 1.50 -5.57 -1.47
C VAL A 30 1.17 -6.05 -0.06
N LYS A 31 1.31 -5.15 0.92
CA LYS A 31 1.05 -5.43 2.33
C LYS A 31 -0.30 -4.85 2.73
N LYS A 32 -1.26 -5.71 3.08
CA LYS A 32 -2.55 -5.25 3.61
C LYS A 32 -2.35 -4.61 4.99
N VAL A 33 -2.70 -3.34 5.11
CA VAL A 33 -2.75 -2.63 6.38
C VAL A 33 -4.21 -2.54 6.78
N SER A 34 -4.60 -3.34 7.77
CA SER A 34 -5.95 -3.34 8.33
C SER A 34 -5.91 -2.99 9.81
N TYR A 35 -6.92 -2.27 10.30
CA TYR A 35 -7.09 -2.02 11.72
C TYR A 35 -7.72 -3.20 12.49
N ARG A 36 -8.04 -4.32 11.83
CA ARG A 36 -8.54 -5.54 12.48
C ARG A 36 -7.36 -6.42 12.91
N ARG A 37 -7.40 -6.89 14.16
CA ARG A 37 -6.37 -7.71 14.84
C ARG A 37 -6.05 -9.06 14.15
N GLU A 38 -6.87 -9.47 13.17
CA GLU A 38 -6.82 -10.81 12.56
C GLU A 38 -6.16 -10.84 11.16
N ALA A 39 -5.73 -9.70 10.62
CA ALA A 39 -5.08 -9.67 9.32
C ALA A 39 -3.65 -10.22 9.41
N SER A 40 -3.51 -11.49 9.05
CA SER A 40 -2.25 -12.25 8.99
C SER A 40 -1.15 -11.49 8.23
N ASP A 41 -0.06 -11.20 8.93
CA ASP A 41 1.22 -10.76 8.34
C ASP A 41 1.80 -11.90 7.48
N ARG A 42 1.38 -11.99 6.21
CA ARG A 42 2.15 -12.77 5.22
C ARG A 42 3.43 -12.01 4.91
N ILE A 43 4.47 -12.34 5.67
CA ILE A 43 5.84 -11.86 5.48
C ILE A 43 6.45 -12.60 4.27
N PHE A 44 7.24 -11.90 3.48
CA PHE A 44 8.06 -12.51 2.43
C PHE A 44 8.84 -13.70 3.00
N THR A 45 8.66 -14.90 2.43
CA THR A 45 9.46 -16.05 2.86
C THR A 45 10.90 -15.86 2.37
N LYS A 46 11.91 -16.23 3.19
CA LYS A 46 13.35 -16.13 2.87
C LYS A 46 13.73 -16.67 1.48
N ARG A 47 12.94 -17.59 0.92
CA ARG A 47 13.13 -18.18 -0.42
C ARG A 47 12.87 -17.20 -1.57
N GLN A 48 11.83 -16.36 -1.49
CA GLN A 48 11.51 -15.40 -2.56
C GLN A 48 12.54 -14.25 -2.58
N GLN A 49 13.09 -13.89 -1.41
CA GLN A 49 14.11 -12.85 -1.26
C GLN A 49 15.42 -13.19 -2.00
N LYS A 50 15.68 -14.47 -2.24
CA LYS A 50 16.92 -14.96 -2.86
C LYS A 50 17.09 -14.51 -4.32
N TYR A 51 16.00 -14.14 -5.01
CA TYR A 51 16.00 -13.80 -6.43
C TYR A 51 15.77 -12.32 -6.72
N ALA A 52 15.64 -11.49 -5.68
CA ALA A 52 15.45 -10.05 -5.81
C ALA A 52 16.64 -9.29 -5.22
N ASN A 53 17.05 -8.23 -5.89
CA ASN A 53 18.08 -7.31 -5.39
C ASN A 53 17.51 -6.40 -4.29
N ILE A 54 16.23 -6.04 -4.40
CA ILE A 54 15.51 -5.18 -3.46
C ILE A 54 14.08 -5.68 -3.25
N VAL A 55 13.57 -5.55 -2.04
CA VAL A 55 12.17 -5.83 -1.68
C VAL A 55 11.46 -4.52 -1.34
N VAL A 56 10.27 -4.33 -1.90
CA VAL A 56 9.46 -3.12 -1.73
C VAL A 56 8.09 -3.52 -1.19
N GLU A 57 7.75 -3.03 0.00
CA GLU A 57 6.46 -3.27 0.64
C GLU A 57 5.50 -2.11 0.34
N ILE A 58 4.55 -2.30 -0.57
CA ILE A 58 3.54 -1.30 -0.90
C ILE A 58 2.32 -1.50 0.02
N PRO A 59 2.00 -0.56 0.92
CA PRO A 59 0.85 -0.69 1.79
C PRO A 59 -0.47 -0.56 1.02
N TYR A 60 -1.42 -1.43 1.35
CA TYR A 60 -2.79 -1.40 0.84
C TYR A 60 -3.76 -1.30 2.00
N LEU A 61 -4.42 -0.16 2.15
CA LEU A 61 -5.33 0.09 3.26
C LEU A 61 -6.68 -0.58 3.01
N VAL A 62 -7.02 -1.51 3.91
CA VAL A 62 -8.34 -2.16 3.93
C VAL A 62 -9.14 -1.56 5.07
N ILE A 63 -9.92 -0.53 4.77
CA ILE A 63 -10.77 0.15 5.74
C ILE A 63 -12.21 0.23 5.23
N ASN A 64 -13.16 0.18 6.17
CA ASN A 64 -14.55 0.48 5.87
C ASN A 64 -14.76 2.00 5.97
N VAL A 65 -14.73 2.67 4.82
CA VAL A 65 -14.89 4.13 4.71
C VAL A 65 -16.19 4.60 5.34
N ASP A 66 -17.27 3.86 5.17
CA ASP A 66 -18.60 4.23 5.67
C ASP A 66 -18.66 4.11 7.20
N GLU A 67 -18.06 3.05 7.75
CA GLU A 67 -17.91 2.88 9.19
C GLU A 67 -17.07 4.02 9.82
N LEU A 68 -15.97 4.42 9.17
CA LEU A 68 -15.13 5.53 9.65
C LEU A 68 -15.90 6.85 9.64
N LYS A 69 -16.60 7.16 8.54
CA LYS A 69 -17.46 8.36 8.46
C LYS A 69 -18.52 8.38 9.55
N ASN A 70 -19.18 7.25 9.80
CA ASN A 70 -20.17 7.11 10.86
C ASN A 70 -19.55 7.34 12.25
N LYS A 71 -18.34 6.81 12.52
CA LYS A 71 -17.63 7.03 13.79
C LYS A 71 -17.18 8.49 13.97
N ILE A 72 -16.79 9.17 12.90
CA ILE A 72 -16.43 10.59 12.93
C ILE A 72 -17.67 11.44 13.26
N ALA A 73 -18.81 11.16 12.62
CA ALA A 73 -20.06 11.89 12.85
C ALA A 73 -20.65 11.62 14.24
N ASN A 74 -20.49 10.41 14.79
CA ASN A 74 -21.12 10.01 16.04
C ASN A 74 -20.67 10.88 17.24
N PRO A 75 -21.58 11.57 17.96
CA PRO A 75 -21.21 12.42 19.10
C PRO A 75 -20.65 11.64 20.28
N ARG A 76 -20.94 10.34 20.40
CA ARG A 76 -20.46 9.47 21.49
C ARG A 76 -18.99 9.07 21.35
N VAL A 77 -18.39 9.25 20.18
CA VAL A 77 -16.99 8.91 19.94
C VAL A 77 -16.08 10.01 20.48
N ARG A 78 -15.07 9.63 21.28
CA ARG A 78 -14.09 10.55 21.86
C ARG A 78 -13.40 11.38 20.78
N LYS A 79 -13.17 12.67 21.03
CA LYS A 79 -12.49 13.60 20.10
C LYS A 79 -11.15 13.04 19.59
N SER A 80 -10.32 12.48 20.47
CA SER A 80 -9.03 11.88 20.10
C SER A 80 -9.16 10.68 19.16
N ALA A 81 -10.23 9.89 19.27
CA ALA A 81 -10.51 8.80 18.34
C ALA A 81 -11.00 9.33 16.98
N LYS A 82 -11.81 10.40 16.98
CA LYS A 82 -12.26 11.05 15.74
C LYS A 82 -11.08 11.56 14.90
N VAL A 83 -10.08 12.19 15.53
CA VAL A 83 -8.85 12.63 14.84
C VAL A 83 -8.16 11.44 14.16
N LYS A 84 -8.02 10.30 14.85
CA LYS A 84 -7.42 9.09 14.26
C LYS A 84 -8.23 8.57 13.06
N TYR A 85 -9.56 8.56 13.16
CA TYR A 85 -10.42 8.13 12.07
C TYR A 85 -10.36 9.09 10.88
N GLN A 86 -10.27 10.39 11.14
CA GLN A 86 -10.10 11.41 10.11
C GLN A 86 -8.79 11.21 9.37
N ASN A 87 -7.66 11.08 10.09
CA ASN A 87 -6.36 10.84 9.46
C ASN A 87 -6.36 9.57 8.60
N ALA A 88 -6.93 8.47 9.11
CA ALA A 88 -7.04 7.23 8.33
C ALA A 88 -7.88 7.41 7.06
N LEU A 89 -8.97 8.18 7.15
CA LEU A 89 -9.82 8.51 6.00
C LEU A 89 -9.10 9.40 4.99
N ASP A 90 -8.33 10.38 5.45
CA ASP A 90 -7.58 11.30 4.59
C ASP A 90 -6.47 10.57 3.84
N VAL A 91 -5.69 9.71 4.53
CA VAL A 91 -4.69 8.85 3.90
C VAL A 91 -5.33 7.92 2.88
N PHE A 92 -6.50 7.35 3.18
CA PHE A 92 -7.21 6.52 2.22
C PHE A 92 -7.63 7.31 0.99
N ASN A 93 -8.31 8.44 1.18
CA ASN A 93 -8.82 9.26 0.07
C ASN A 93 -7.70 9.80 -0.82
N LYS A 94 -6.53 10.10 -0.24
CA LYS A 94 -5.35 10.60 -0.96
C LYS A 94 -4.68 9.54 -1.81
N ASN A 95 -4.69 8.27 -1.40
CA ASN A 95 -3.88 7.21 -2.02
C ASN A 95 -4.72 6.14 -2.75
N PHE A 96 -6.02 6.05 -2.46
CA PHE A 96 -6.89 4.97 -2.92
C PHE A 96 -8.22 5.47 -3.49
N ILE A 97 -8.85 4.63 -4.31
CA ILE A 97 -10.20 4.80 -4.85
C ILE A 97 -11.00 3.56 -4.47
N LYS A 98 -12.18 3.75 -3.86
CA LYS A 98 -13.17 2.70 -3.64
C LYS A 98 -14.15 2.71 -4.82
N LEU A 99 -14.24 1.59 -5.52
CA LEU A 99 -15.18 1.37 -6.63
C LEU A 99 -16.54 0.93 -6.09
N ASP A 100 -17.60 1.09 -6.89
CA ASP A 100 -18.98 0.77 -6.49
C ASP A 100 -19.19 -0.71 -6.14
N ASN A 101 -18.42 -1.60 -6.78
CA ASN A 101 -18.40 -3.03 -6.50
C ASN A 101 -17.63 -3.40 -5.20
N GLY A 102 -17.16 -2.41 -4.44
CA GLY A 102 -16.48 -2.59 -3.16
C GLY A 102 -14.97 -2.86 -3.27
N PHE A 103 -14.42 -2.94 -4.49
CA PHE A 103 -12.97 -3.04 -4.68
C PHE A 103 -12.28 -1.72 -4.33
N VAL A 104 -11.06 -1.82 -3.81
CA VAL A 104 -10.20 -0.66 -3.58
C VAL A 104 -9.01 -0.78 -4.52
N ILE A 105 -8.70 0.30 -5.22
CA ILE A 105 -7.56 0.38 -6.13
C ILE A 105 -6.65 1.54 -5.70
N PHE A 106 -5.38 1.45 -6.09
CA PHE A 106 -4.43 2.55 -5.91
C PHE A 106 -4.77 3.70 -6.86
N ARG A 107 -4.58 4.93 -6.38
CA ARG A 107 -4.52 6.11 -7.25
C ARG A 107 -3.25 6.09 -8.08
N GLU A 108 -3.31 6.62 -9.29
CA GLU A 108 -2.15 6.68 -10.18
C GLU A 108 -1.03 7.52 -9.57
N GLU A 109 -1.38 8.65 -8.92
CA GLU A 109 -0.42 9.54 -8.25
C GLU A 109 0.36 8.81 -7.16
N TYR A 110 -0.30 7.92 -6.43
CA TYR A 110 0.34 7.11 -5.40
C TYR A 110 1.32 6.11 -6.03
N LEU A 111 0.95 5.45 -7.12
CA LEU A 111 1.85 4.53 -7.84
C LEU A 111 3.07 5.25 -8.43
N ARG A 112 2.88 6.48 -8.95
CA ARG A 112 3.99 7.33 -9.42
C ARG A 112 4.94 7.66 -8.27
N TYR A 113 4.41 8.06 -7.12
CA TYR A 113 5.22 8.32 -5.93
C TYR A 113 6.01 7.08 -5.48
N VAL A 114 5.36 5.91 -5.39
CA VAL A 114 6.04 4.65 -5.07
C VAL A 114 7.20 4.39 -6.02
N ARG A 115 6.99 4.57 -7.33
CA ARG A 115 8.03 4.40 -8.35
C ARG A 115 9.20 5.35 -8.13
N GLU A 116 8.96 6.60 -7.79
CA GLU A 116 10.01 7.58 -7.50
C GLU A 116 10.83 7.16 -6.27
N VAL A 117 10.18 6.73 -5.20
CA VAL A 117 10.86 6.21 -3.99
C VAL A 117 11.74 5.01 -4.33
N ILE A 118 11.23 4.08 -5.14
CA ILE A 118 12.01 2.92 -5.61
C ILE A 118 13.25 3.37 -6.39
N LEU A 119 13.09 4.30 -7.34
CA LEU A 119 14.19 4.80 -8.16
C LEU A 119 15.28 5.50 -7.33
N GLN A 120 14.88 6.29 -6.33
CA GLN A 120 15.82 6.98 -5.43
C GLN A 120 16.62 6.00 -4.56
N LYS A 121 16.06 4.83 -4.24
CA LYS A 121 16.63 3.88 -3.28
C LYS A 121 17.23 2.63 -3.90
N LEU A 122 17.19 2.54 -5.23
CA LEU A 122 17.48 1.35 -6.03
C LEU A 122 18.87 0.75 -5.77
N ASN A 123 19.85 1.58 -5.42
CA ASN A 123 21.23 1.18 -5.11
C ASN A 123 21.63 1.39 -3.65
N THR A 124 20.72 1.87 -2.81
CA THR A 124 21.03 2.32 -1.44
C THR A 124 20.58 1.30 -0.39
N THR A 125 19.48 0.59 -0.66
CA THR A 125 18.89 -0.34 0.30
C THR A 125 18.48 -1.66 -0.36
N LYS A 126 18.45 -2.71 0.45
CA LYS A 126 17.88 -4.01 0.06
C LYS A 126 16.38 -4.12 0.37
N LYS A 127 15.84 -3.19 1.16
CA LYS A 127 14.43 -3.18 1.55
C LYS A 127 13.90 -1.75 1.65
N ILE A 128 12.71 -1.53 1.08
CA ILE A 128 11.88 -0.34 1.29
C ILE A 128 10.62 -0.82 2.03
N SER A 129 10.47 -0.40 3.27
CA SER A 129 9.34 -0.78 4.12
C SER A 129 8.08 0.03 3.81
N TYR A 130 6.93 -0.50 4.21
CA TYR A 130 5.66 0.20 4.00
C TYR A 130 5.59 1.55 4.75
N GLU A 131 6.31 1.69 5.87
CA GLU A 131 6.39 2.93 6.66
C GLU A 131 7.08 4.06 5.89
N GLU A 132 8.02 3.72 5.01
CA GLU A 132 8.72 4.67 4.15
C GLU A 132 7.88 5.10 2.94
N ILE A 133 6.82 4.35 2.62
CA ILE A 133 5.95 4.59 1.47
C ILE A 133 4.63 5.25 1.90
N LEU A 134 4.10 4.89 3.07
CA LEU A 134 2.84 5.46 3.54
C LEU A 134 3.07 6.89 4.07
N ILE A 135 2.72 7.88 3.27
CA ILE A 135 2.63 9.26 3.73
C ILE A 135 1.34 9.41 4.55
N TRP A 136 1.49 9.54 5.88
CA TRP A 136 0.40 9.83 6.82
C TRP A 136 -0.08 11.28 6.75
#